data_AF-A0A7X4I1F4-F1
#
_entry.id   AF-A0A7X4I1F4-F1
#
_cell.length_a   1.000
_cell.length_b   1.000
_cell.length_c   1.000
_cell.angle_alpha   90.00
_cell.angle_beta   90.00
_cell.angle_gamma   90.00
#
_symmetry.space_group_name_H-M   'P 1'
#
loop_
_entity.id
_entity.type
_entity.pdbx_description
1 polymer ?
#
loop_
_entity_poly.entity_id
_entity_poly.type
_entity_poly.pdbx_seq_one_letter_code
_entity_poly.pdbx_strand_id
1 'polypeptide(L)'
;MPRLKGLGKLITVDVDKLFDLDRSIEEAAIRHPAEDTGKWHWREIVQTGVVPSRKPLHRFTATGRERLLWADGLRIERPTRA
;
A
#
# COMPACT_ATOMS: atom_id res chain seq x y z
N MET A 1 -13.32 -7.32 -26.29
CA MET A 1 -12.90 -6.75 -24.98
C MET A 1 -11.37 -6.90 -24.83
N PRO A 2 -10.59 -5.81 -24.86
CA PRO A 2 -9.15 -5.85 -25.09
C PRO A 2 -8.33 -6.03 -23.79
N ARG A 3 -8.76 -6.92 -22.88
CA ARG A 3 -7.96 -7.26 -21.68
C ARG A 3 -7.39 -8.67 -21.72
N LEU A 4 -7.85 -9.47 -22.67
CA LEU A 4 -7.45 -10.86 -22.81
C LEU A 4 -6.70 -10.97 -24.14
N LYS A 5 -5.36 -10.91 -24.08
CA LYS A 5 -4.48 -11.21 -25.21
C LYS A 5 -4.56 -12.70 -25.61
N GLY A 6 -5.75 -13.21 -25.91
CA GLY A 6 -5.99 -14.58 -26.37
C GLY A 6 -5.67 -15.72 -25.40
N LEU A 7 -5.09 -15.46 -24.22
CA LEU A 7 -4.66 -16.51 -23.27
C LEU A 7 -5.75 -17.09 -22.36
N GLY A 8 -6.97 -16.51 -22.37
CA GLY A 8 -8.08 -16.96 -21.52
C GLY A 8 -7.86 -16.82 -20.00
N LYS A 9 -6.73 -16.25 -19.55
CA LYS A 9 -6.40 -16.06 -18.13
C LYS A 9 -6.13 -14.59 -17.84
N LEU A 10 -6.79 -14.09 -16.79
CA LEU A 10 -6.56 -12.77 -16.22
C LEU A 10 -5.71 -12.94 -14.95
N ILE A 11 -4.57 -12.25 -14.88
CA ILE A 11 -3.77 -12.18 -13.66
C ILE A 11 -4.21 -10.92 -12.92
N THR A 12 -4.71 -11.09 -11.70
CA THR A 12 -5.11 -9.98 -10.81
C THR A 12 -4.34 -10.07 -9.51
N VAL A 13 -4.12 -8.91 -8.88
CA VAL A 13 -3.56 -8.86 -7.53
C VAL A 13 -4.63 -9.30 -6.53
N ASP A 14 -4.28 -10.24 -5.67
CA ASP A 14 -5.08 -10.66 -4.53
C ASP A 14 -4.66 -9.82 -3.31
N VAL A 15 -5.53 -8.88 -2.92
CA VAL A 15 -5.24 -7.91 -1.85
C VAL A 15 -5.05 -8.59 -0.50
N ASP A 16 -5.79 -9.66 -0.23
CA ASP A 16 -5.71 -10.41 1.03
C ASP A 16 -4.38 -11.18 1.15
N LYS A 17 -3.76 -11.53 0.01
CA LYS A 17 -2.41 -12.09 -0.03
C LYS A 17 -1.32 -11.04 -0.02
N LEU A 18 -1.61 -9.84 -0.52
CA LEU A 18 -0.67 -8.73 -0.57
C LEU A 18 -0.36 -8.17 0.82
N PHE A 19 -1.34 -8.18 1.73
CA PHE A 19 -1.21 -7.57 3.05
C PHE A 19 -1.25 -8.57 4.20
N ASP A 20 -0.48 -8.28 5.24
CA ASP A 20 -0.63 -8.84 6.57
C ASP A 20 -1.49 -7.89 7.42
N LEU A 21 -2.75 -8.27 7.64
CA LEU A 21 -3.72 -7.40 8.32
C LEU A 21 -3.41 -7.18 9.80
N ASP A 22 -2.65 -8.09 10.42
CA ASP A 22 -2.29 -8.01 11.83
C ASP A 22 -1.14 -7.04 12.10
N ARG A 23 -0.41 -6.64 11.05
CA ARG A 23 0.75 -5.76 11.14
C ARG A 23 0.43 -4.34 10.66
N SER A 24 1.26 -3.41 11.11
CA SER A 24 1.31 -2.06 10.58
C SER A 24 2.27 -1.94 9.39
N ILE A 25 2.20 -0.86 8.62
CA ILE A 25 3.10 -0.64 7.47
C ILE A 25 4.56 -0.56 7.96
N GLU A 26 4.80 0.06 9.12
CA GLU A 26 6.13 0.09 9.74
C GLU A 26 6.68 -1.31 10.07
N GLU A 27 5.80 -2.28 10.34
CA GLU A 27 6.13 -3.68 10.67
C GLU A 27 6.11 -4.63 9.45
N ALA A 28 6.26 -4.08 8.24
CA ALA A 28 6.21 -4.84 6.98
C ALA A 28 4.84 -5.49 6.69
N ALA A 29 3.73 -4.76 6.89
CA ALA A 29 2.40 -5.26 6.53
C ALA A 29 2.22 -5.51 5.02
N ILE A 30 3.07 -4.96 4.14
CA ILE A 30 3.01 -5.23 2.71
C ILE A 30 3.94 -6.40 2.38
N ARG A 31 3.38 -7.55 2.01
CA ARG A 31 4.12 -8.81 1.77
C ARG A 31 4.87 -8.81 0.43
N HIS A 32 4.67 -7.80 -0.40
CA HIS A 32 5.36 -7.71 -1.68
C HIS A 32 6.85 -7.36 -1.47
N PRO A 33 7.81 -8.11 -2.05
CA PRO A 33 9.24 -7.90 -1.78
C PRO A 33 9.79 -6.50 -2.13
N ALA A 34 9.15 -5.79 -3.08
CA ALA A 34 9.55 -4.42 -3.40
C ALA A 34 9.19 -3.40 -2.30
N GLU A 35 8.28 -3.79 -1.40
CA GLU A 35 7.69 -2.98 -0.33
C GLU A 35 8.25 -3.31 1.05
N ASP A 36 9.32 -4.10 1.09
CA ASP A 36 9.95 -4.49 2.33
C ASP A 36 10.48 -3.27 3.10
N THR A 37 10.60 -3.43 4.41
CA THR A 37 11.08 -2.39 5.31
C THR A 37 12.40 -1.80 4.85
N GLY A 38 12.48 -0.47 4.83
CA GLY A 38 13.67 0.26 4.40
C GLY A 38 13.84 0.42 2.88
N LYS A 39 12.96 -0.15 2.03
CA LYS A 39 12.92 0.16 0.60
C LYS A 39 12.41 1.59 0.35
N TRP A 40 12.68 2.11 -0.85
CA TRP A 40 12.34 3.51 -1.18
C TRP A 40 10.84 3.78 -1.07
N HIS A 41 9.99 2.90 -1.61
CA HIS A 41 8.54 3.09 -1.64
C HIS A 41 7.94 2.94 -0.24
N TRP A 42 8.40 1.95 0.54
CA TRP A 42 8.08 1.84 1.96
C TRP A 42 8.42 3.13 2.73
N ARG A 43 9.62 3.71 2.50
CA ARG A 43 10.02 4.97 3.15
C ARG A 43 9.10 6.12 2.76
N GLU A 44 8.71 6.24 1.49
CA GLU A 44 7.76 7.26 1.06
C GLU A 44 6.41 7.10 1.75
N ILE A 45 5.83 5.89 1.77
CA ILE A 45 4.53 5.65 2.43
C ILE A 45 4.58 6.05 3.91
N VAL A 46 5.66 5.68 4.62
CA VAL A 46 5.82 6.00 6.05
C VAL A 46 6.08 7.49 6.28
N GLN A 47 6.92 8.13 5.46
CA GLN A 47 7.31 9.53 5.66
C GLN A 47 6.25 10.54 5.23
N THR A 48 5.43 10.19 4.25
CA THR A 48 4.39 11.08 3.70
C THR A 48 3.20 11.22 4.65
N GLY A 49 2.99 10.28 5.57
CA GLY A 49 1.88 10.31 6.52
C GLY A 49 0.49 10.17 5.88
N VAL A 50 0.42 9.83 4.59
CA VAL A 50 -0.82 9.69 3.81
C VAL A 50 -1.75 8.63 4.42
N VAL A 51 -1.15 7.60 5.01
CA VAL A 51 -1.82 6.50 5.69
C VAL A 51 -1.26 6.35 7.11
N PRO A 52 -2.05 5.87 8.09
CA PRO A 52 -1.58 5.68 9.46
C PRO A 52 -0.61 4.48 9.53
N SER A 53 0.68 4.73 9.29
CA SER A 53 1.74 3.72 9.14
C SER A 53 1.96 2.83 10.37
N ARG A 54 1.65 3.35 11.56
CA ARG A 54 1.80 2.67 12.87
C ARG A 54 0.59 1.85 13.29
N LYS A 55 -0.52 1.97 12.57
CA LYS A 55 -1.75 1.28 12.90
C LYS A 55 -1.76 -0.07 12.18
N PRO A 56 -2.16 -1.17 12.84
CA PRO A 56 -2.40 -2.43 12.15
C PRO A 56 -3.47 -2.27 11.07
N LEU A 57 -3.28 -2.90 9.91
CA LEU A 57 -4.19 -2.73 8.76
C LEU A 57 -5.62 -3.19 9.05
N HIS A 58 -5.84 -4.20 9.90
CA HIS A 58 -7.18 -4.63 10.32
C HIS A 58 -7.96 -3.53 11.06
N ARG A 59 -7.27 -2.55 11.67
CA ARG A 59 -7.91 -1.40 12.32
C ARG A 59 -8.11 -0.21 11.38
N PHE A 60 -7.77 -0.32 10.10
CA PHE A 60 -8.04 0.75 9.15
C PHE A 60 -9.55 0.85 8.91
N THR A 61 -10.04 2.09 8.79
CA THR A 61 -11.41 2.32 8.32
C THR A 61 -11.52 1.87 6.86
N ALA A 62 -12.74 1.67 6.35
CA ALA A 62 -12.95 1.35 4.93
C ALA A 62 -12.29 2.40 4.02
N THR A 63 -12.48 3.69 4.32
CA THR A 63 -11.84 4.81 3.62
C THR A 63 -10.31 4.79 3.73
N GLY A 64 -9.76 4.38 4.87
CA GLY A 64 -8.31 4.25 5.04
C GLY A 64 -7.71 3.13 4.18
N ARG A 65 -8.42 2.01 4.02
CA ARG A 65 -8.03 0.91 3.13
C ARG A 65 -8.13 1.31 1.66
N GLU A 66 -9.19 2.03 1.30
CA GLU A 66 -9.37 2.54 -0.07
C GLU A 66 -8.26 3.51 -0.47
N ARG A 67 -7.89 4.43 0.43
CA ARG A 67 -6.73 5.32 0.23
C ARG A 67 -5.42 4.55 0.11
N LEU A 68 -5.21 3.50 0.92
CA LEU A 68 -3.99 2.68 0.82
C LEU A 68 -3.86 1.99 -0.55
N LEU A 69 -4.99 1.53 -1.13
CA LEU A 69 -5.02 0.75 -2.36
C LEU A 69 -5.09 1.58 -3.63
N TRP A 70 -5.82 2.69 -3.59
CA TRP A 70 -6.28 3.41 -4.79
C TRP A 70 -6.02 4.90 -4.74
N ALA A 71 -5.27 5.41 -3.76
CA ALA A 71 -4.97 6.83 -3.75
C ALA A 71 -4.17 7.23 -5.00
N ASP A 72 -4.66 8.26 -5.67
CA ASP A 72 -4.05 8.86 -6.85
C ASP A 72 -4.02 10.38 -6.66
N GLY A 73 -3.07 11.05 -7.30
CA GLY A 73 -2.94 12.51 -7.24
C GLY A 73 -2.69 13.09 -5.84
N LEU A 74 -2.15 12.30 -4.92
CA LEU A 74 -1.82 12.79 -3.57
C LEU A 74 -0.76 13.89 -3.65
N ARG A 75 -1.10 15.08 -3.18
CA ARG A 75 -0.09 16.10 -2.88
C ARG A 75 0.70 15.64 -1.67
N ILE A 76 1.92 15.18 -1.93
CA ILE A 76 2.90 14.93 -0.87
C ILE A 76 3.44 16.28 -0.44
N GLU A 77 2.96 16.77 0.70
CA GLU A 77 3.64 17.81 1.44
C GLU A 77 4.85 17.16 2.10
N ARG A 78 6.05 17.36 1.55
CA ARG A 78 7.27 16.99 2.27
C ARG A 78 7.33 17.89 3.49
N PRO A 79 7.27 17.37 4.73
CA PRO A 79 7.60 18.21 5.87
C PRO A 79 9.05 18.65 5.68
N THR A 80 9.25 19.96 5.51
CA THR A 80 10.57 20.59 5.45
C THR A 80 11.30 20.17 6.71
N ARG A 81 12.32 19.33 6.55
CA ARG A 81 13.20 18.96 7.66
C ARG A 81 14.01 20.21 8.01
N ALA A 82 13.63 20.87 9.10
CA ALA A 82 14.46 21.87 9.77
C ALA A 82 15.65 21.18 10.46
#